data_AF-A0A7C9BSR0-F1
#
_entry.id   AF-A0A7C9BSR0-F1
#
_cell.length_a   1.000
_cell.length_b   1.000
_cell.length_c   1.000
_cell.angle_alpha   90.00
_cell.angle_beta   90.00
_cell.angle_gamma   90.00
#
_symmetry.space_group_name_H-M   'P 1'
#
loop_
_entity.id
_entity.type
_entity.pdbx_description
1 polymer ?
#
loop_
_entity_poly.entity_id
_entity_poly.type
_entity_poly.pdbx_seq_one_letter_code
_entity_poly.pdbx_strand_id
1 'polypeptide(L)'
;MKEDEKQAYVLYRLESAHKALAAAKACADIGLWNSAMNRLYYAVYYAVSALLFINDIQAKTHSATKSQFAQYFVKTGIFDQKYSRLLAILYDGRQKGDYEDFFEADKETIQIYSVSAKEMIEAIESKIKSE
;
A
#
# COMPACT_ATOMS: atom_id res chain seq x y z
N MET A 1 -19.40 13.28 -8.25
CA MET A 1 -18.93 12.17 -9.12
C MET A 1 -20.02 11.13 -9.11
N LYS A 2 -20.42 10.59 -10.27
CA LYS A 2 -21.46 9.55 -10.34
C LYS A 2 -20.94 8.27 -9.69
N GLU A 3 -21.83 7.43 -9.18
CA GLU A 3 -21.44 6.17 -8.51
C GLU A 3 -20.56 5.30 -9.42
N ASP A 4 -20.92 5.20 -10.71
CA ASP A 4 -20.14 4.46 -11.71
C ASP A 4 -18.71 5.01 -11.90
N GLU A 5 -18.54 6.33 -11.82
CA GLU A 5 -17.22 6.98 -11.90
C GLU A 5 -16.39 6.70 -10.64
N LYS A 6 -17.05 6.62 -9.47
CA LYS A 6 -16.42 6.28 -8.19
C LYS A 6 -15.88 4.85 -8.22
N GLN A 7 -16.71 3.91 -8.66
CA GLN A 7 -16.34 2.51 -8.79
C GLN A 7 -15.21 2.31 -9.82
N ALA A 8 -15.29 2.97 -10.98
CA ALA A 8 -14.23 2.90 -11.98
C ALA A 8 -12.88 3.41 -11.44
N TYR A 9 -12.88 4.51 -10.68
CA TYR A 9 -11.67 5.00 -10.04
C TYR A 9 -11.09 4.01 -9.02
N VAL A 10 -11.95 3.41 -8.19
CA VAL A 10 -11.55 2.39 -7.20
C VAL A 10 -10.91 1.20 -7.89
N LEU A 11 -11.52 0.66 -8.95
CA LEU A 11 -10.97 -0.44 -9.74
C LEU A 11 -9.63 -0.08 -10.36
N TYR A 12 -9.49 1.13 -10.92
CA TYR A 12 -8.22 1.62 -11.46
C TYR A 12 -7.11 1.69 -10.39
N ARG A 13 -7.44 2.10 -9.16
CA ARG A 13 -6.47 2.15 -8.05
C ARG A 13 -6.07 0.75 -7.59
N LEU A 14 -7.01 -0.20 -7.54
CA LEU A 14 -6.70 -1.60 -7.24
C LEU A 14 -5.83 -2.24 -8.33
N GLU A 15 -6.12 -1.99 -9.60
CA GLU A 15 -5.27 -2.43 -10.72
C GLU A 15 -3.85 -1.85 -10.59
N SER A 16 -3.74 -0.57 -10.22
CA SER A 16 -2.46 0.09 -9.95
C SER A 16 -1.71 -0.55 -8.78
N ALA A 17 -2.41 -1.00 -7.74
CA ALA A 17 -1.83 -1.75 -6.63
C ALA A 17 -1.20 -3.07 -7.09
N HIS A 18 -1.92 -3.85 -7.91
CA HIS A 18 -1.43 -5.11 -8.47
C HIS A 18 -0.25 -4.92 -9.43
N LYS A 19 -0.30 -3.91 -10.30
CA LYS A 19 0.82 -3.57 -11.19
C LYS A 19 2.06 -3.19 -10.39
N ALA A 20 1.91 -2.41 -9.32
CA ALA A 20 3.02 -2.07 -8.44
C ALA A 20 3.58 -3.29 -7.70
N LEU A 21 2.73 -4.21 -7.24
CA LEU A 21 3.16 -5.47 -6.61
C LEU A 21 3.94 -6.36 -7.58
N ALA A 22 3.47 -6.47 -8.83
CA ALA A 22 4.19 -7.19 -9.89
C ALA A 22 5.54 -6.54 -10.21
N ALA A 23 5.60 -5.20 -10.26
CA ALA A 23 6.84 -4.46 -10.44
C ALA A 23 7.81 -4.67 -9.27
N ALA A 24 7.31 -4.70 -8.03
CA ALA A 24 8.12 -4.98 -6.85
C ALA A 24 8.80 -6.35 -6.95
N LYS A 25 8.04 -7.37 -7.39
CA LYS A 25 8.57 -8.70 -7.66
C LYS A 25 9.64 -8.66 -8.75
N ALA A 26 9.40 -7.99 -9.87
CA ALA A 26 10.37 -7.90 -10.95
C ALA A 26 11.68 -7.23 -10.49
N CYS A 27 11.61 -6.15 -9.70
CA CYS A 27 12.78 -5.51 -9.09
C CYS A 27 13.53 -6.47 -8.16
N ALA A 28 12.81 -7.20 -7.31
CA ALA A 28 13.38 -8.18 -6.40
C ALA A 28 14.08 -9.33 -7.13
N ASP A 29 13.50 -9.82 -8.23
CA ASP A 29 14.06 -10.93 -9.02
C ASP A 29 15.42 -10.57 -9.65
N ILE A 30 15.69 -9.27 -9.89
CA ILE A 30 16.99 -8.76 -10.40
C ILE A 30 17.85 -8.08 -9.32
N GLY A 31 17.48 -8.19 -8.04
CA GLY A 31 18.27 -7.67 -6.92
C GLY A 31 18.19 -6.16 -6.69
N LEU A 32 17.21 -5.46 -7.26
CA LEU A 32 16.98 -4.03 -7.01
C LEU A 32 16.10 -3.83 -5.78
N TRP A 33 16.67 -4.03 -4.58
CA TRP A 33 15.90 -4.11 -3.34
C TRP A 33 15.24 -2.78 -2.93
N ASN A 34 15.94 -1.64 -3.04
CA ASN A 34 15.34 -0.33 -2.78
C ASN A 34 14.18 -0.03 -3.75
N SER A 35 14.34 -0.39 -5.03
CA SER A 35 13.26 -0.27 -6.00
C SER A 35 12.09 -1.17 -5.65
N ALA A 36 12.34 -2.40 -5.19
CA ALA A 36 11.30 -3.30 -4.71
C ALA A 36 10.57 -2.71 -3.50
N MET A 37 11.29 -2.16 -2.51
CA MET A 37 10.71 -1.48 -1.34
C MET A 37 9.78 -0.33 -1.74
N ASN A 38 10.25 0.51 -2.67
CA ASN A 38 9.46 1.61 -3.22
C ASN A 38 8.16 1.09 -3.86
N ARG A 39 8.26 0.07 -4.72
CA ARG A 39 7.10 -0.51 -5.39
C ARG A 39 6.12 -1.18 -4.42
N LEU A 40 6.60 -1.85 -3.37
CA LEU A 40 5.74 -2.40 -2.30
C LEU A 40 4.96 -1.31 -1.59
N TYR A 41 5.62 -0.19 -1.24
CA TYR A 41 4.94 0.95 -0.66
C TYR A 41 3.81 1.46 -1.56
N TYR A 42 4.10 1.70 -2.84
CA TYR A 42 3.08 2.19 -3.77
C TYR A 42 1.93 1.21 -3.97
N ALA A 43 2.21 -0.10 -3.97
CA ALA A 43 1.16 -1.12 -4.05
C ALA A 43 0.15 -0.98 -2.91
N VAL A 44 0.63 -0.94 -1.66
CA VAL A 44 -0.24 -0.78 -0.49
C VAL A 44 -0.89 0.61 -0.46
N TYR A 45 -0.15 1.67 -0.83
CA TYR A 45 -0.69 3.03 -0.91
C TYR A 45 -1.88 3.12 -1.88
N TYR A 46 -1.78 2.50 -3.05
CA TYR A 46 -2.87 2.48 -4.02
C TYR A 46 -4.10 1.74 -3.50
N ALA A 47 -3.93 0.58 -2.87
CA ALA A 47 -5.05 -0.15 -2.26
C ALA A 47 -5.72 0.66 -1.14
N VAL A 48 -4.93 1.19 -0.20
CA VAL A 48 -5.44 2.00 0.92
C VAL A 48 -6.17 3.24 0.41
N SER A 49 -5.61 3.94 -0.57
CA SER A 49 -6.27 5.11 -1.15
C SER A 49 -7.60 4.78 -1.84
N ALA A 50 -7.74 3.58 -2.43
CA ALA A 50 -8.99 3.13 -3.01
C ALA A 50 -10.05 2.94 -1.90
N LEU A 51 -9.65 2.33 -0.79
CA LEU A 51 -10.50 2.12 0.39
C LEU A 51 -10.94 3.44 1.03
N LEU A 52 -10.02 4.39 1.19
CA LEU A 52 -10.37 5.72 1.71
C LEU A 52 -11.35 6.44 0.78
N PHE A 53 -11.09 6.36 -0.53
CA PHE A 53 -11.90 7.04 -1.53
C PHE A 53 -13.32 6.47 -1.64
N ILE A 54 -13.49 5.14 -1.61
CA ILE A 54 -14.83 4.55 -1.66
C ILE A 54 -15.66 4.95 -0.42
N ASN A 55 -15.01 5.17 0.71
CA ASN A 55 -15.61 5.63 1.96
C ASN A 55 -15.69 7.16 2.10
N ASP A 56 -15.44 7.94 1.03
CA ASP A 56 -15.46 9.41 1.02
C ASP A 56 -14.48 10.06 2.03
N ILE A 57 -13.43 9.35 2.43
CA ILE A 57 -12.39 9.84 3.33
C ILE A 57 -11.29 10.53 2.53
N GLN A 58 -11.06 11.82 2.80
CA GLN A 58 -10.08 12.60 2.07
C GLN A 58 -8.66 12.40 2.61
N ALA A 59 -7.74 11.96 1.75
CA ALA A 59 -6.31 11.93 2.01
C ALA A 59 -5.53 12.47 0.81
N LYS A 60 -4.93 13.66 0.95
CA LYS A 60 -4.22 14.36 -0.14
C LYS A 60 -2.70 14.16 -0.13
N THR A 61 -2.16 13.54 0.92
CA THR A 61 -0.71 13.30 1.07
C THR A 61 -0.46 11.86 1.49
N HIS A 62 0.77 11.39 1.32
CA HIS A 62 1.19 10.07 1.78
C HIS A 62 1.03 9.91 3.29
N SER A 63 1.42 10.94 4.06
CA SER A 63 1.26 10.96 5.52
C SER A 63 -0.22 10.93 5.91
N ALA A 64 -1.07 11.73 5.24
CA ALA A 64 -2.51 11.71 5.48
C ALA A 64 -3.13 10.34 5.15
N THR A 65 -2.70 9.68 4.09
CA THR A 65 -3.21 8.35 3.73
C THR A 65 -2.94 7.33 4.84
N LYS A 66 -1.73 7.36 5.41
CA LYS A 66 -1.35 6.52 6.55
C LYS A 66 -2.19 6.82 7.80
N SER A 67 -2.34 8.10 8.16
CA SER A 67 -3.06 8.48 9.38
C SER A 67 -4.56 8.21 9.27
N GLN A 68 -5.17 8.49 8.12
CA GLN A 68 -6.59 8.24 7.85
C GLN A 68 -6.89 6.74 7.87
N PHE A 69 -6.05 5.91 7.24
CA PHE A 69 -6.21 4.45 7.31
C PHE A 69 -6.17 3.96 8.76
N ALA A 70 -5.17 4.39 9.54
CA ALA A 70 -5.07 4.01 10.93
C ALA A 70 -6.29 4.46 11.76
N GLN A 71 -6.78 5.67 11.53
CA GLN A 71 -7.91 6.24 12.26
C GLN A 71 -9.22 5.52 11.99
N TYR A 72 -9.58 5.32 10.72
CA TYR A 72 -10.92 4.87 10.35
C TYR A 72 -11.05 3.35 10.26
N PHE A 73 -9.93 2.64 10.05
CA PHE A 73 -9.97 1.21 9.74
C PHE A 73 -9.22 0.36 10.77
N VAL A 74 -8.13 0.86 11.37
CA VAL A 74 -7.36 0.06 12.34
C VAL A 74 -7.82 0.32 13.78
N LYS A 75 -7.96 1.59 14.19
CA LYS A 75 -8.42 1.93 15.55
C LYS A 75 -9.86 1.51 15.82
N THR A 76 -10.66 1.33 14.78
CA THR A 76 -12.04 0.84 14.83
C THR A 76 -12.12 -0.68 14.86
N GLY A 77 -11.01 -1.40 14.71
CA GLY A 77 -10.95 -2.87 14.73
C GLY A 77 -11.33 -3.55 13.42
N ILE A 78 -11.58 -2.80 12.34
CA ILE A 78 -11.90 -3.37 11.01
C ILE A 78 -10.68 -4.11 10.44
N PHE A 79 -9.48 -3.57 10.68
CA PHE A 79 -8.20 -4.13 10.26
C PHE A 79 -7.27 -4.28 11.46
N ASP A 80 -6.47 -5.35 11.46
CA ASP A 80 -5.47 -5.61 12.50
C ASP A 80 -4.35 -4.53 12.50
N GLN A 81 -3.80 -4.26 13.68
CA GLN A 81 -2.68 -3.32 13.88
C GLN A 81 -1.42 -3.66 13.05
N LYS A 82 -1.25 -4.92 12.61
CA LYS A 82 -0.17 -5.32 11.70
C LYS A 82 -0.20 -4.52 10.40
N TYR A 83 -1.38 -4.13 9.91
CA TYR A 83 -1.50 -3.43 8.63
C TYR A 83 -1.10 -1.94 8.71
N SER A 84 -1.41 -1.25 9.81
CA SER A 84 -0.89 0.11 10.01
C SER A 84 0.62 0.12 10.21
N ARG A 85 1.15 -0.89 10.92
CA ARG A 85 2.61 -1.08 11.09
C ARG A 85 3.30 -1.35 9.76
N LEU A 86 2.75 -2.25 8.93
CA LEU A 86 3.28 -2.53 7.59
C LEU A 86 3.34 -1.27 6.74
N LEU A 87 2.24 -0.51 6.67
CA LEU A 87 2.20 0.74 5.89
C LEU A 87 3.22 1.77 6.39
N ALA A 88 3.44 1.86 7.70
CA ALA A 88 4.47 2.73 8.26
C ALA A 88 5.88 2.29 7.86
N ILE A 89 6.18 0.99 7.99
CA ILE A 89 7.48 0.42 7.62
C ILE A 89 7.78 0.64 6.14
N LEU A 90 6.82 0.35 5.25
CA LEU A 90 7.00 0.55 3.81
C LEU A 90 7.18 2.04 3.47
N TYR A 91 6.44 2.93 4.14
CA TYR A 91 6.57 4.37 3.94
C TYR A 91 7.98 4.86 4.30
N ASP A 92 8.48 4.46 5.47
CA ASP A 92 9.81 4.84 5.94
C ASP A 92 10.89 4.18 5.07
N GLY A 93 10.76 2.89 4.78
CA GLY A 93 11.69 2.12 3.94
C GLY A 93 11.84 2.70 2.54
N ARG A 94 10.73 3.14 1.92
CA ARG A 94 10.79 3.90 0.66
C ARG A 94 11.56 5.21 0.83
N GLN A 95 11.26 6.01 1.87
CA GLN A 95 11.98 7.29 2.06
C GLN A 95 13.48 7.08 2.19
N LYS A 96 13.91 6.05 2.92
CA LYS A 96 15.33 5.71 3.04
C LYS A 96 15.92 5.28 1.70
N GLY A 97 15.28 4.32 1.03
CA GLY A 97 15.76 3.79 -0.25
C GLY A 97 15.80 4.81 -1.39
N ASP A 98 14.97 5.84 -1.35
CA ASP A 98 14.90 6.88 -2.38
C ASP A 98 15.85 8.06 -2.11
N TYR A 99 16.23 8.33 -0.85
CA TYR A 99 16.88 9.59 -0.45
C TYR A 99 18.09 9.48 0.49
N GLU A 100 18.34 8.35 1.15
CA GLU A 100 19.53 8.18 1.99
C GLU A 100 20.71 7.63 1.17
N ASP A 101 21.88 8.27 1.27
CA ASP A 101 23.07 7.92 0.48
C ASP A 101 23.64 6.52 0.78
N PHE A 102 23.44 6.02 2.01
CA PHE A 102 24.03 4.78 2.50
C PHE A 102 22.98 3.81 3.05
N PHE A 103 21.86 3.66 2.35
CA PHE A 103 20.82 2.70 2.70
C PHE A 103 20.51 1.76 1.54
N GLU A 104 20.49 0.46 1.84
CA GLU A 104 20.01 -0.56 0.92
C GLU A 104 19.14 -1.56 1.70
N ALA A 105 17.93 -1.79 1.22
CA ALA A 105 17.08 -2.86 1.71
C ALA A 105 17.70 -4.23 1.36
N ASP A 106 17.44 -5.24 2.17
CA ASP A 106 17.90 -6.60 1.90
C ASP A 106 16.78 -7.51 1.35
N LYS A 107 17.21 -8.66 0.84
CA LYS A 107 16.33 -9.65 0.21
C LYS A 107 15.28 -10.19 1.18
N GLU A 108 15.69 -10.54 2.39
CA GLU A 108 14.85 -11.14 3.42
C GLU A 108 13.70 -10.18 3.80
N THR A 109 14.04 -8.91 4.00
CA THR A 109 13.13 -7.82 4.28
C THR A 109 12.11 -7.67 3.14
N ILE A 110 12.57 -7.62 1.89
CA ILE A 110 11.68 -7.50 0.73
C ILE A 110 10.75 -8.72 0.60
N GLN A 111 11.23 -9.93 0.86
CA GLN A 111 10.41 -11.13 0.81
C GLN A 111 9.30 -11.11 1.87
N ILE A 112 9.63 -10.77 3.12
CA ILE A 112 8.66 -10.67 4.22
C ILE A 112 7.58 -9.63 3.91
N TYR A 113 7.98 -8.46 3.44
CA TYR A 113 7.02 -7.40 3.15
C TYR A 113 6.26 -7.59 1.84
N SER A 114 6.79 -8.36 0.89
CA SER A 114 6.04 -8.76 -0.31
C SER A 114 4.83 -9.62 0.06
N VAL A 115 5.01 -10.61 0.94
CA VAL A 115 3.92 -11.45 1.46
C VAL A 115 2.92 -10.58 2.22
N SER A 116 3.40 -9.77 3.16
CA SER A 116 2.55 -8.91 3.99
C SER A 116 1.76 -7.88 3.18
N ALA A 117 2.38 -7.28 2.15
CA ALA A 117 1.73 -6.32 1.26
C ALA A 117 0.62 -6.98 0.44
N LYS A 118 0.89 -8.18 -0.10
CA LYS A 118 -0.11 -8.96 -0.82
C LYS A 118 -1.32 -9.27 0.06
N GLU A 119 -1.09 -9.81 1.27
CA GLU A 119 -2.17 -10.08 2.24
C GLU A 119 -3.01 -8.84 2.55
N MET A 120 -2.35 -7.70 2.76
CA MET A 120 -3.04 -6.44 3.05
C MET A 120 -3.89 -5.95 1.88
N ILE A 121 -3.38 -6.06 0.64
CA ILE A 121 -4.12 -5.68 -0.57
C ILE A 121 -5.36 -6.56 -0.71
N GLU A 122 -5.23 -7.88 -0.57
CA GLU A 122 -6.35 -8.84 -0.65
C GLU A 122 -7.41 -8.57 0.43
N ALA A 123 -7.00 -8.23 1.64
CA ALA A 123 -7.91 -7.84 2.72
C ALA A 123 -8.66 -6.54 2.41
N ILE A 124 -7.97 -5.55 1.84
CA ILE A 124 -8.58 -4.28 1.42
C ILE A 124 -9.58 -4.52 0.29
N GLU A 125 -9.23 -5.30 -0.73
CA GLU A 125 -10.15 -5.64 -1.82
C GLU A 125 -11.40 -6.34 -1.32
N SER A 126 -11.25 -7.27 -0.37
CA SER A 126 -12.37 -7.95 0.25
C SER A 126 -13.27 -6.99 1.00
N LYS A 127 -12.70 -6.00 1.71
CA LYS A 127 -13.49 -4.94 2.37
C LYS A 127 -14.22 -4.07 1.36
N ILE A 128 -13.56 -3.64 0.28
CA ILE A 128 -14.16 -2.79 -0.76
C ILE A 128 -15.34 -3.51 -1.44
N LYS A 129 -15.22 -4.82 -1.71
CA LYS A 129 -16.32 -5.63 -2.28
C LYS A 129 -17.53 -5.75 -1.36
N SER A 130 -17.38 -5.42 -0.08
CA SER A 130 -18.46 -5.46 0.92
C SER A 130 -19.08 -4.08 1.21
N GLU A 131 -18.57 -3.01 0.61
CA GLU A 131 -19.21 -1.67 0.63
C GLU A 131 -20.35 -1.61 -0.39
#